data_AF-A0A1Q6LDQ7-F1
#
_entry.id   AF-A0A1Q6LDQ7-F1
#
_cell.length_a   1.000
_cell.length_b   1.000
_cell.length_c   1.000
_cell.angle_alpha   90.00
_cell.angle_beta   90.00
_cell.angle_gamma   90.00
#
_symmetry.space_group_name_H-M   'P 1'
#
loop_
_entity.id
_entity.type
_entity.pdbx_description
1 polymer ?
#
loop_
_entity_poly.entity_id
_entity_poly.type
_entity_poly.pdbx_seq_one_letter_code
_entity_poly.pdbx_strand_id
1 'polypeptide(L)'
;MEFLIISLLSIILIFVLFAIFGVNMKKLKEMTNIKELDKISDKYPSNIKICKEYLKKLKNEEVKIEENEGSDATVYIAITNKISIGNLRNSYTRIQTIAHECLHSIQNRKILLFNFIFSNIYLIYFFAVLIIAIFGKLPNQMACITTLAILGIVYLIIRMYLENDAMIKARYLAKEYMEEKEISTKEEIEKMIQQYDIVNDLGIKCVHYQLALNVLAKIAIVSLVCFWR
;
A
#
# COMPACT_ATOMS: atom_id res chain seq x y z
N MET A 1 14.14 -0.30 32.51
CA MET A 1 12.75 0.19 32.71
C MET A 1 12.27 1.01 31.52
N GLU A 2 13.03 2.01 31.06
CA GLU A 2 12.65 2.88 29.93
C GLU A 2 12.30 2.11 28.64
N PHE A 3 13.12 1.14 28.23
CA PHE A 3 12.86 0.34 27.03
C PHE A 3 11.61 -0.54 27.13
N LEU A 4 11.29 -1.05 28.33
CA LEU A 4 10.07 -1.79 28.57
C LEU A 4 8.84 -0.87 28.41
N ILE A 5 8.93 0.36 28.93
CA ILE A 5 7.87 1.38 28.77
C ILE A 5 7.67 1.71 27.29
N ILE A 6 8.74 1.94 26.53
CA ILE A 6 8.65 2.23 25.08
C ILE A 6 7.99 1.07 24.32
N SER A 7 8.38 -0.17 24.63
CA SER A 7 7.78 -1.36 24.02
C SER A 7 6.29 -1.48 24.34
N LEU A 8 5.92 -1.36 25.62
CA LEU A 8 4.52 -1.45 26.05
C LEU A 8 3.68 -0.31 25.46
N LEU A 9 4.19 0.92 25.44
CA LEU A 9 3.51 2.05 24.82
C LEU A 9 3.28 1.82 23.33
N SER A 10 4.28 1.31 22.61
CA SER A 10 4.15 0.99 21.17
C SER A 10 3.06 -0.05 20.92
N ILE A 11 2.98 -1.08 21.78
CA ILE A 11 1.93 -2.12 21.71
C ILE A 11 0.55 -1.52 22.00
N ILE A 12 0.43 -0.68 23.03
CA ILE A 12 -0.83 0.01 23.36
C ILE A 12 -1.30 0.87 22.18
N LEU A 13 -0.40 1.66 21.58
CA LEU A 13 -0.71 2.49 20.42
C LEU A 13 -1.16 1.68 19.21
N ILE A 14 -0.58 0.50 18.98
CA ILE A 14 -1.06 -0.43 17.95
C ILE A 14 -2.52 -0.81 18.20
N PHE A 15 -2.88 -1.20 19.42
CA PHE A 15 -4.26 -1.57 19.76
C PHE A 15 -5.23 -0.38 19.66
N VAL A 16 -4.79 0.82 20.08
CA VAL A 16 -5.58 2.05 19.96
C VAL A 16 -5.86 2.35 18.49
N LEU A 17 -4.84 2.30 17.62
CA LEU A 17 -5.01 2.54 16.18
C LEU A 17 -5.89 1.47 15.52
N PHE A 18 -5.74 0.20 15.92
CA PHE A 18 -6.59 -0.89 15.43
C PHE A 18 -8.08 -0.62 15.72
N ALA A 19 -8.39 -0.18 16.93
CA ALA A 19 -9.75 0.15 17.35
C ALA A 19 -10.29 1.41 16.65
N ILE A 20 -9.52 2.51 16.63
CA ILE A 20 -9.94 3.78 16.03
C ILE A 20 -10.18 3.66 14.53
N PHE A 21 -9.30 2.95 13.81
CA PHE A 21 -9.44 2.77 12.36
C PHE A 21 -10.45 1.68 11.98
N GLY A 22 -11.00 0.94 12.95
CA GLY A 22 -12.00 -0.10 12.70
C GLY A 22 -11.51 -1.18 11.74
N VAL A 23 -10.23 -1.52 11.82
CA VAL A 23 -9.55 -2.40 10.86
C VAL A 23 -10.18 -3.77 10.89
N ASN A 24 -10.76 -4.19 9.77
CA ASN A 24 -11.36 -5.50 9.64
C ASN A 24 -11.10 -6.09 8.26
N MET A 25 -10.06 -6.92 8.19
CA MET A 25 -9.61 -7.54 6.95
C MET A 25 -10.62 -8.57 6.40
N LYS A 26 -11.42 -9.20 7.27
CA LYS A 26 -12.50 -10.11 6.83
C LYS A 26 -13.60 -9.31 6.14
N LYS A 27 -14.04 -8.22 6.77
CA LYS A 27 -15.04 -7.31 6.22
C LYS A 27 -14.58 -6.71 4.89
N LEU A 28 -13.30 -6.30 4.78
CA LEU A 28 -12.74 -5.78 3.53
C LEU A 28 -12.78 -6.85 2.42
N LYS A 29 -12.39 -8.09 2.71
CA LYS A 29 -12.46 -9.20 1.75
C LYS A 29 -13.90 -9.50 1.30
N GLU A 30 -14.85 -9.48 2.22
CA GLU A 30 -16.27 -9.66 1.92
C GLU A 30 -16.80 -8.54 1.01
N MET A 31 -16.44 -7.28 1.27
CA MET A 31 -16.81 -6.15 0.41
C MET A 31 -16.24 -6.26 -1.01
N THR A 32 -15.07 -6.86 -1.18
CA THR A 32 -14.44 -7.07 -2.49
C THR A 32 -14.97 -8.29 -3.25
N ASN A 33 -15.85 -9.10 -2.65
CA ASN A 33 -16.35 -10.35 -3.22
C ASN A 33 -17.84 -10.26 -3.62
N ILE A 34 -18.12 -9.46 -4.65
CA ILE A 34 -19.49 -9.21 -5.14
C ILE A 34 -19.61 -9.76 -6.57
N LYS A 35 -20.14 -10.99 -6.68
CA LYS A 35 -20.28 -11.72 -7.95
C LYS A 35 -21.02 -10.96 -9.05
N GLU A 36 -21.99 -10.10 -8.69
CA GLU A 36 -22.69 -9.25 -9.67
C GLU A 36 -21.73 -8.28 -10.36
N LEU A 37 -20.84 -7.65 -9.59
CA LEU A 37 -19.88 -6.68 -10.09
C LEU A 37 -18.69 -7.34 -10.77
N ASP A 38 -18.32 -8.54 -10.34
CA ASP A 38 -17.30 -9.33 -11.03
C ASP A 38 -17.71 -9.60 -12.48
N LYS A 39 -18.98 -9.96 -12.71
CA LYS A 39 -19.54 -10.13 -14.06
C LYS A 39 -19.48 -8.85 -14.91
N ILE A 40 -19.61 -7.68 -14.29
CA ILE A 40 -19.49 -6.40 -15.01
C ILE A 40 -18.02 -6.17 -15.39
N SER A 41 -17.10 -6.35 -14.46
CA SER A 41 -15.65 -6.23 -14.66
C SER A 41 -15.11 -7.23 -15.71
N ASP A 42 -15.69 -8.43 -15.79
CA ASP A 42 -15.30 -9.46 -16.76
C ASP A 42 -15.66 -9.10 -18.21
N LYS A 43 -16.58 -8.16 -18.44
CA LYS A 43 -16.84 -7.60 -19.79
C LYS A 43 -15.65 -6.78 -20.32
N TYR A 44 -14.82 -6.24 -19.42
CA TYR A 44 -13.68 -5.40 -19.78
C TYR A 44 -12.51 -6.25 -20.28
N PRO A 45 -11.63 -5.68 -21.14
CA PRO A 45 -10.52 -6.42 -21.72
C PRO A 45 -9.50 -6.91 -20.67
N SER A 46 -8.57 -7.75 -21.11
CA SER A 46 -7.46 -8.28 -20.29
C SER A 46 -6.72 -7.20 -19.50
N ASN A 47 -6.14 -7.55 -18.35
CA ASN A 47 -5.41 -6.64 -17.46
C ASN A 47 -4.31 -5.84 -18.18
N ILE A 48 -3.53 -6.50 -19.05
CA ILE A 48 -2.50 -5.83 -19.86
C ILE A 48 -3.10 -4.74 -20.75
N LYS A 49 -4.22 -5.04 -21.42
CA LYS A 49 -4.87 -4.09 -22.32
C LYS A 49 -5.43 -2.88 -21.56
N ILE A 50 -6.06 -3.11 -20.41
CA ILE A 50 -6.50 -2.04 -19.50
C ILE A 50 -5.32 -1.18 -19.08
N CYS A 51 -4.21 -1.79 -18.65
CA CYS A 51 -3.01 -1.07 -18.23
C CYS A 51 -2.41 -0.21 -19.36
N LYS A 52 -2.27 -0.77 -20.58
CA LYS A 52 -1.79 -0.02 -21.75
C LYS A 52 -2.67 1.18 -22.06
N GLU A 53 -3.99 1.02 -21.98
CA GLU A 53 -4.93 2.10 -22.25
C GLU A 53 -4.89 3.19 -21.18
N TYR A 54 -4.74 2.83 -19.90
CA TYR A 54 -4.49 3.82 -18.84
C TYR A 54 -3.18 4.56 -19.04
N LEU A 55 -2.07 3.86 -19.31
CA LEU A 55 -0.77 4.52 -19.53
C LEU A 55 -0.82 5.50 -20.71
N LYS A 56 -1.53 5.14 -21.79
CA LYS A 56 -1.78 6.05 -22.91
C LYS A 56 -2.60 7.27 -22.49
N LYS A 57 -3.68 7.08 -21.72
CA LYS A 57 -4.50 8.19 -21.18
C LYS A 57 -3.68 9.11 -20.27
N LEU A 58 -2.80 8.53 -19.46
CA LEU A 58 -1.89 9.24 -18.56
C LEU A 58 -0.64 9.81 -19.28
N LYS A 59 -0.52 9.62 -20.59
CA LYS A 59 0.62 10.06 -21.42
C LYS A 59 1.98 9.52 -20.92
N ASN A 60 2.00 8.28 -20.44
CA ASN A 60 3.17 7.64 -19.84
C ASN A 60 3.44 6.23 -20.41
N GLU A 61 3.67 6.14 -21.72
CA GLU A 61 3.86 4.86 -22.42
C GLU A 61 5.26 4.24 -22.25
N GLU A 62 6.20 4.95 -21.61
CA GLU A 62 7.56 4.45 -21.35
C GLU A 62 7.62 3.36 -20.28
N VAL A 63 6.54 3.17 -19.53
CA VAL A 63 6.45 2.19 -18.44
C VAL A 63 6.36 0.79 -19.03
N LYS A 64 7.25 -0.10 -18.56
CA LYS A 64 7.26 -1.50 -18.98
C LYS A 64 6.11 -2.24 -18.29
N ILE A 65 5.40 -3.08 -19.04
CA ILE A 65 4.37 -3.96 -18.49
C ILE A 65 4.91 -5.39 -18.51
N GLU A 66 4.86 -6.06 -17.38
CA GLU A 66 5.20 -7.47 -17.24
C GLU A 66 4.02 -8.22 -16.62
N GLU A 67 3.70 -9.39 -17.14
CA GLU A 67 2.66 -10.24 -16.58
C GLU A 67 3.30 -11.29 -15.68
N ASN A 68 2.77 -11.43 -14.48
CA ASN A 68 3.23 -12.39 -13.48
C ASN A 68 2.06 -13.29 -13.09
N GLU A 69 1.78 -14.29 -13.95
CA GLU A 69 0.64 -15.21 -13.78
C GLU A 69 0.70 -16.04 -12.48
N GLY A 70 1.89 -16.17 -11.88
CA GLY A 70 2.09 -16.89 -10.61
C GLY A 70 1.80 -16.04 -9.36
N SER A 71 1.39 -14.79 -9.51
CA SER A 71 1.14 -13.84 -8.41
C SER A 71 -0.21 -13.14 -8.58
N ASP A 72 -0.96 -13.00 -7.49
CA ASP A 72 -2.17 -12.18 -7.45
C ASP A 72 -1.84 -10.68 -7.26
N ALA A 73 -0.60 -10.36 -6.89
CA ALA A 73 -0.16 -8.99 -6.64
C ALA A 73 0.14 -8.25 -7.94
N THR A 74 -0.45 -7.07 -8.09
CA THR A 74 -0.13 -6.08 -9.13
C THR A 74 0.59 -4.92 -8.46
N VAL A 75 1.79 -4.57 -8.92
CA VAL A 75 2.66 -3.57 -8.26
C VAL A 75 3.48 -2.79 -9.29
N TYR A 76 3.54 -1.48 -9.11
CA TYR A 76 4.49 -0.60 -9.79
C TYR A 76 5.84 -0.55 -9.09
N ILE A 77 6.90 -0.79 -9.87
CA ILE A 77 8.30 -0.80 -9.43
C ILE A 77 9.00 0.43 -9.99
N ALA A 78 9.22 1.41 -9.10
CA ALA A 78 9.78 2.72 -9.45
C ALA A 78 11.20 2.68 -10.04
N ILE A 79 12.06 1.75 -9.60
CA ILE A 79 13.45 1.66 -10.12
C ILE A 79 13.47 1.24 -11.58
N THR A 80 12.72 0.19 -11.90
CA THR A 80 12.72 -0.42 -13.23
C THR A 80 11.70 0.23 -14.17
N ASN A 81 10.97 1.23 -13.68
CA ASN A 81 9.83 1.87 -14.37
C ASN A 81 8.89 0.81 -14.97
N LYS A 82 8.46 -0.14 -14.12
CA LYS A 82 7.76 -1.35 -14.56
C LYS A 82 6.51 -1.60 -13.72
N ILE A 83 5.39 -1.93 -14.35
CA ILE A 83 4.19 -2.46 -13.70
C ILE A 83 4.21 -3.98 -13.88
N SER A 84 4.31 -4.70 -12.76
CA SER A 84 4.08 -6.15 -12.72
C SER A 84 2.60 -6.38 -12.47
N ILE A 85 1.91 -7.03 -13.42
CA ILE A 85 0.48 -7.31 -13.36
C ILE A 85 0.26 -8.75 -12.93
N GLY A 86 -0.46 -8.93 -11.83
CA GLY A 86 -0.89 -10.25 -11.36
C GLY A 86 -2.21 -10.70 -11.96
N ASN A 87 -2.66 -11.91 -11.58
CA ASN A 87 -3.94 -12.46 -12.03
C ASN A 87 -5.13 -11.85 -11.25
N LEU A 88 -5.58 -10.68 -11.68
CA LEU A 88 -6.75 -10.00 -11.11
C LEU A 88 -8.10 -10.46 -11.71
N ARG A 89 -8.18 -11.64 -12.34
CA ARG A 89 -9.45 -12.14 -12.91
C ARG A 89 -10.46 -12.45 -11.81
N ASN A 90 -11.75 -12.32 -12.13
CA ASN A 90 -12.87 -12.53 -11.20
C ASN A 90 -12.86 -11.57 -9.99
N SER A 91 -12.43 -10.33 -10.20
CA SER A 91 -12.54 -9.28 -9.20
C SER A 91 -12.99 -7.98 -9.82
N TYR A 92 -14.06 -7.41 -9.27
CA TYR A 92 -14.58 -6.12 -9.73
C TYR A 92 -13.65 -4.94 -9.41
N THR A 93 -12.74 -5.08 -8.44
CA THR A 93 -11.77 -4.03 -8.10
C THR A 93 -10.61 -3.95 -9.09
N ARG A 94 -10.44 -4.96 -9.96
CA ARG A 94 -9.39 -5.05 -10.98
C ARG A 94 -9.14 -3.75 -11.76
N ILE A 95 -10.21 -3.13 -12.26
CA ILE A 95 -10.11 -1.90 -13.07
C ILE A 95 -9.50 -0.76 -12.24
N GLN A 96 -9.92 -0.63 -10.98
CA GLN A 96 -9.40 0.35 -10.04
C GLN A 96 -7.98 0.01 -9.57
N THR A 97 -7.67 -1.26 -9.31
CA THR A 97 -6.32 -1.70 -8.90
C THR A 97 -5.30 -1.41 -9.99
N ILE A 98 -5.63 -1.70 -11.26
CA ILE A 98 -4.73 -1.37 -12.38
C ILE A 98 -4.57 0.15 -12.52
N ALA A 99 -5.66 0.91 -12.35
CA ALA A 99 -5.60 2.38 -12.34
C ALA A 99 -4.67 2.91 -11.25
N HIS A 100 -4.74 2.35 -10.03
CA HIS A 100 -3.89 2.70 -8.90
C HIS A 100 -2.39 2.49 -9.21
N GLU A 101 -2.02 1.33 -9.77
CA GLU A 101 -0.62 1.08 -10.14
C GLU A 101 -0.16 1.95 -11.32
N CYS A 102 -1.04 2.25 -12.28
CA CYS A 102 -0.74 3.20 -13.36
C CYS A 102 -0.54 4.62 -12.81
N LEU A 103 -1.29 5.03 -11.78
CA LEU A 103 -1.14 6.33 -11.14
C LEU A 103 0.19 6.45 -10.39
N HIS A 104 0.65 5.38 -9.75
CA HIS A 104 2.00 5.35 -9.18
C HIS A 104 3.09 5.64 -10.23
N SER A 105 2.87 5.30 -11.50
CA SER A 105 3.85 5.55 -12.56
C SER A 105 4.02 7.03 -12.94
N ILE A 106 3.00 7.86 -12.73
CA ILE A 106 3.02 9.30 -13.04
C ILE A 106 3.30 10.18 -11.83
N GLN A 107 3.37 9.59 -10.63
CA GLN A 107 3.72 10.32 -9.43
C GLN A 107 5.13 10.91 -9.53
N ASN A 108 5.42 11.89 -8.66
CA ASN A 108 6.71 12.56 -8.68
C ASN A 108 7.86 11.54 -8.49
N ARG A 109 8.68 11.38 -9.53
CA ARG A 109 9.79 10.42 -9.56
C ARG A 109 10.79 10.61 -8.42
N LYS A 110 10.99 11.85 -7.96
CA LYS A 110 11.84 12.15 -6.79
C LYS A 110 11.28 11.50 -5.52
N ILE A 111 9.97 11.59 -5.30
CA ILE A 111 9.31 11.03 -4.10
C ILE A 111 9.29 9.50 -4.18
N LEU A 112 9.01 8.92 -5.35
CA LEU A 112 9.02 7.47 -5.57
C LEU A 112 10.40 6.85 -5.31
N LEU A 113 11.46 7.43 -5.91
CA LEU A 113 12.83 6.96 -5.70
C LEU A 113 13.29 7.19 -4.26
N PHE A 114 12.94 8.33 -3.65
CA PHE A 114 13.19 8.57 -2.23
C PHE A 114 12.52 7.50 -1.37
N ASN A 115 11.23 7.22 -1.58
CA ASN A 115 10.52 6.17 -0.83
C ASN A 115 11.22 4.82 -0.97
N PHE A 116 11.63 4.44 -2.18
CA PHE A 116 12.32 3.18 -2.41
C PHE A 116 13.65 3.13 -1.64
N ILE A 117 14.53 4.12 -1.83
CA ILE A 117 15.86 4.14 -1.21
C ILE A 117 15.72 4.21 0.32
N PHE A 118 14.87 5.12 0.80
CA PHE A 118 14.71 5.38 2.23
C PHE A 118 14.07 4.19 2.97
N SER A 119 13.09 3.50 2.37
CA SER A 119 12.51 2.30 2.99
C SER A 119 13.52 1.16 3.11
N ASN A 120 14.43 1.00 2.14
CA ASN A 120 15.52 0.04 2.24
C ASN A 120 16.56 0.43 3.30
N ILE A 121 16.97 1.71 3.35
CA ILE A 121 17.86 2.23 4.40
C ILE A 121 17.25 1.99 5.79
N TYR A 122 15.95 2.30 5.94
CA TYR A 122 15.22 2.08 7.20
C TYR A 122 15.21 0.61 7.61
N LEU A 123 14.99 -0.32 6.67
CA LEU A 123 15.03 -1.75 6.93
C LEU A 123 16.43 -2.25 7.31
N ILE A 124 17.46 -1.83 6.58
CA ILE A 124 18.86 -2.17 6.89
C ILE A 124 19.22 -1.68 8.29
N TYR A 125 18.85 -0.43 8.62
CA TYR A 125 19.07 0.14 9.95
C TYR A 125 18.38 -0.68 11.04
N PHE A 126 17.10 -1.04 10.84
CA PHE A 126 16.36 -1.89 11.77
C PHE A 126 17.07 -3.22 12.02
N PHE A 127 17.46 -3.95 10.97
CA PHE A 127 18.13 -5.25 11.13
C PHE A 127 19.52 -5.11 11.76
N ALA A 128 20.30 -4.09 11.39
CA ALA A 128 21.60 -3.85 11.99
C ALA A 128 21.48 -3.59 13.50
N VAL A 129 20.57 -2.68 13.91
CA VAL A 129 20.30 -2.39 15.32
C VAL A 129 19.80 -3.64 16.05
N LEU A 130 18.87 -4.39 15.45
CA LEU A 130 18.32 -5.61 16.05
C LEU A 130 19.41 -6.66 16.30
N ILE A 131 20.25 -6.95 15.31
CA ILE A 131 21.33 -7.94 15.42
C ILE A 131 22.33 -7.51 16.51
N ILE A 132 22.77 -6.26 16.50
CA ILE A 132 23.73 -5.75 17.49
C ILE A 132 23.12 -5.75 18.91
N ALA A 133 21.83 -5.42 19.03
CA ALA A 133 21.09 -5.49 20.29
C ALA A 133 21.03 -6.91 20.84
N ILE A 134 20.78 -7.92 19.99
CA ILE A 134 20.76 -9.33 20.40
C ILE A 134 22.11 -9.78 20.97
N PHE A 135 23.23 -9.26 20.46
CA PHE A 135 24.57 -9.53 20.99
C PHE A 135 24.92 -8.72 22.25
N GLY A 136 24.04 -7.84 22.73
CA GLY A 136 24.26 -7.01 23.92
C GLY A 136 25.34 -5.94 23.75
N LYS A 137 25.74 -5.64 22.51
CA LYS A 137 26.83 -4.69 22.20
C LYS A 137 26.33 -3.38 21.62
N LEU A 138 25.04 -3.08 21.71
CA LEU A 138 24.46 -1.89 21.10
C LEU A 138 24.88 -0.63 21.88
N PRO A 139 25.74 0.24 21.32
CA PRO A 139 26.11 1.47 21.99
C PRO A 139 24.92 2.44 21.98
N ASN A 140 24.78 3.23 23.05
CA ASN A 140 23.77 4.28 23.14
C ASN A 140 22.37 3.83 22.70
N GLN A 141 21.88 2.71 23.27
CA GLN A 141 20.63 2.04 22.90
C GLN A 141 19.43 3.00 22.69
N MET A 142 19.28 4.00 23.56
CA MET A 142 18.23 5.01 23.46
C MET A 142 18.33 5.86 22.18
N ALA A 143 19.55 6.28 21.81
CA ALA A 143 19.77 7.04 20.58
C ALA A 143 19.43 6.21 19.34
N CYS A 144 19.74 4.90 19.36
CA CYS A 144 19.39 3.98 18.27
C CYS A 144 17.86 3.82 18.12
N ILE A 145 17.14 3.64 19.22
CA ILE A 145 15.67 3.52 19.21
C ILE A 145 15.02 4.84 18.76
N THR A 146 15.48 5.98 19.27
CA THR A 146 14.99 7.30 18.83
C THR A 146 15.25 7.54 17.34
N THR A 147 16.43 7.17 16.85
CA THR A 147 16.76 7.24 15.42
C THR A 147 15.83 6.34 14.60
N LEU A 148 15.57 5.11 15.05
CA LEU A 148 14.62 4.20 14.41
C LEU A 148 13.21 4.82 14.35
N ALA A 149 12.77 5.49 15.41
CA ALA A 149 11.48 6.16 15.45
C ALA A 149 11.40 7.34 14.47
N ILE A 150 12.42 8.20 14.43
CA ILE A 150 12.49 9.34 13.50
C ILE A 150 12.48 8.85 12.05
N LEU A 151 13.30 7.84 11.72
CA LEU A 151 13.30 7.24 10.39
C LEU A 151 11.92 6.64 10.06
N GLY A 152 11.28 5.98 11.03
CA GLY A 152 9.93 5.46 10.90
C GLY A 152 8.88 6.53 10.57
N ILE A 153 8.94 7.70 11.21
CA ILE A 153 8.04 8.83 10.94
C ILE A 153 8.21 9.34 9.51
N VAL A 154 9.45 9.54 9.05
CA VAL A 154 9.72 10.00 7.68
C VAL A 154 9.22 8.98 6.67
N TYR A 155 9.44 7.68 6.93
CA TYR A 155 8.91 6.60 6.10
C TYR A 155 7.38 6.63 6.02
N LEU A 156 6.69 6.79 7.15
CA LEU A 156 5.23 6.87 7.21
C LEU A 156 4.68 8.02 6.38
N ILE A 157 5.22 9.23 6.55
CA ILE A 157 4.74 10.43 5.87
C ILE A 157 4.81 10.24 4.35
N ILE A 158 5.96 9.80 3.84
CA ILE A 158 6.16 9.63 2.40
C ILE A 158 5.28 8.51 1.85
N ARG A 159 5.21 7.37 2.53
CA ARG A 159 4.43 6.23 2.04
C ARG A 159 2.94 6.53 2.08
N MET A 160 2.42 7.11 3.16
CA MET A 160 1.01 7.50 3.25
C MET A 160 0.62 8.52 2.17
N TYR A 161 1.50 9.48 1.87
CA TYR A 161 1.26 10.44 0.79
C TYR A 161 1.10 9.75 -0.58
N LEU A 162 2.03 8.85 -0.93
CA LEU A 162 2.00 8.13 -2.20
C LEU A 162 0.74 7.26 -2.35
N GLU A 163 0.39 6.51 -1.29
CA GLU A 163 -0.79 5.64 -1.28
C GLU A 163 -2.09 6.43 -1.38
N ASN A 164 -2.24 7.49 -0.57
CA ASN A 164 -3.45 8.33 -0.60
C ASN A 164 -3.67 8.98 -1.96
N ASP A 165 -2.60 9.54 -2.53
CA ASP A 165 -2.68 10.21 -3.83
C ASP A 165 -3.12 9.23 -4.94
N ALA A 166 -2.57 8.01 -4.95
CA ALA A 166 -2.94 6.98 -5.92
C ALA A 166 -4.35 6.43 -5.69
N MET A 167 -4.72 6.09 -4.44
CA MET A 167 -6.04 5.54 -4.10
C MET A 167 -7.19 6.51 -4.42
N ILE A 168 -7.03 7.79 -4.07
CA ILE A 168 -8.07 8.82 -4.33
C ILE A 168 -8.26 8.99 -5.84
N LYS A 169 -7.17 9.12 -6.60
CA LYS A 169 -7.23 9.33 -8.05
C LYS A 169 -7.70 8.09 -8.82
N ALA A 170 -7.39 6.88 -8.34
CA ALA A 170 -7.73 5.63 -9.01
C ALA A 170 -9.24 5.47 -9.20
N ARG A 171 -10.03 5.91 -8.21
CA ARG A 171 -11.49 5.90 -8.28
C ARG A 171 -12.03 6.74 -9.43
N TYR A 172 -11.49 7.96 -9.63
CA TYR A 172 -11.92 8.84 -10.73
C TYR A 172 -11.43 8.33 -12.08
N LEU A 173 -10.16 7.90 -12.15
CA LEU A 173 -9.58 7.36 -13.39
C LEU A 173 -10.32 6.11 -13.87
N ALA A 174 -10.73 5.23 -12.95
CA ALA A 174 -11.54 4.06 -13.26
C ALA A 174 -12.94 4.46 -13.79
N LYS A 175 -13.58 5.45 -13.17
CA LYS A 175 -14.87 5.98 -13.64
C LYS A 175 -14.78 6.49 -15.07
N GLU A 176 -13.85 7.40 -15.34
CA GLU A 176 -13.68 7.99 -16.67
C GLU A 176 -13.38 6.93 -17.73
N TYR A 177 -12.54 5.95 -17.40
CA TYR A 177 -12.22 4.86 -18.32
C TYR A 177 -13.44 3.99 -18.65
N MET A 178 -14.28 3.67 -17.65
CA MET A 178 -15.50 2.89 -17.91
C MET A 178 -16.51 3.67 -18.76
N GLU A 179 -16.64 4.98 -18.53
CA GLU A 179 -17.51 5.86 -19.32
C GLU A 179 -17.03 5.99 -20.78
N GLU A 180 -15.73 6.14 -21.02
CA GLU A 180 -15.14 6.23 -22.35
C GLU A 180 -15.24 4.92 -23.16
N LYS A 181 -15.31 3.78 -22.48
CA LYS A 181 -15.37 2.47 -23.14
C LYS A 181 -16.76 2.07 -23.60
N GLU A 182 -17.80 2.65 -23.02
CA GLU A 182 -19.20 2.35 -23.33
C GLU A 182 -19.54 0.83 -23.28
N ILE A 183 -18.78 0.04 -22.50
CA ILE A 183 -19.01 -1.41 -22.30
C ILE A 183 -20.12 -1.67 -21.28
N SER A 184 -20.21 -0.80 -20.26
CA SER A 184 -21.17 -0.88 -19.17
C SER A 184 -22.20 0.23 -19.27
N THR A 185 -23.42 -0.04 -18.78
CA THR A 185 -24.44 1.01 -18.69
C THR A 185 -24.07 2.03 -17.61
N LYS A 186 -24.65 3.24 -17.68
CA LYS A 186 -24.43 4.27 -16.64
C LYS A 186 -24.78 3.76 -15.23
N GLU A 187 -25.84 2.96 -15.11
CA GLU A 187 -26.26 2.33 -13.85
C GLU A 187 -25.23 1.31 -13.34
N GLU A 188 -24.66 0.48 -14.23
CA GLU A 188 -23.60 -0.47 -13.88
C GLU A 188 -22.34 0.25 -13.39
N ILE A 189 -21.95 1.33 -14.07
CA ILE A 189 -20.80 2.16 -13.68
C ILE A 189 -21.05 2.79 -12.32
N GLU A 190 -22.22 3.38 -12.09
CA GLU A 190 -22.54 4.02 -10.81
C GLU A 190 -22.52 3.03 -9.64
N LYS A 191 -23.06 1.81 -9.84
CA LYS A 191 -22.96 0.72 -8.85
C LYS A 191 -21.50 0.36 -8.54
N MET A 192 -20.64 0.25 -9.56
CA MET A 192 -19.21 -0.04 -9.36
C MET A 192 -18.52 1.07 -8.57
N ILE A 193 -18.76 2.34 -8.91
CA ILE A 193 -18.15 3.48 -8.22
C ILE A 193 -18.62 3.58 -6.77
N GLN A 194 -19.90 3.35 -6.49
CA GLN A 194 -20.41 3.31 -5.11
C GLN A 194 -19.71 2.25 -4.27
N GLN A 195 -19.47 1.05 -4.83
CA GLN A 195 -18.70 0.02 -4.12
C GLN A 195 -17.22 0.38 -3.98
N TYR A 196 -16.61 1.03 -4.97
CA TYR A 196 -15.25 1.55 -4.83
C TYR A 196 -15.14 2.57 -3.70
N ASP A 197 -16.13 3.44 -3.51
CA ASP A 197 -16.15 4.41 -2.42
C ASP A 197 -16.23 3.71 -1.04
N ILE A 198 -17.05 2.67 -0.92
CA ILE A 198 -17.16 1.84 0.30
C ILE A 198 -15.83 1.11 0.59
N VAL A 199 -15.25 0.47 -0.42
CA VAL A 199 -13.99 -0.26 -0.28
C VAL A 199 -12.84 0.69 0.04
N ASN A 200 -12.78 1.87 -0.57
CA ASN A 200 -11.73 2.85 -0.33
C ASN A 200 -11.78 3.43 1.08
N ASP A 201 -12.96 3.72 1.62
CA ASP A 201 -13.08 4.25 2.98
C ASP A 201 -12.46 3.31 4.02
N LEU A 202 -12.72 2.00 3.91
CA LEU A 202 -12.11 1.01 4.79
C LEU A 202 -10.67 0.68 4.38
N GLY A 203 -10.39 0.63 3.07
CA GLY A 203 -9.09 0.31 2.49
C GLY A 203 -8.00 1.29 2.91
N ILE A 204 -8.26 2.60 2.82
CA ILE A 204 -7.31 3.65 3.22
C ILE A 204 -6.95 3.51 4.71
N LYS A 205 -7.96 3.31 5.58
CA LYS A 205 -7.78 3.07 7.02
C LYS A 205 -6.92 1.83 7.28
N CYS A 206 -7.18 0.74 6.54
CA CYS A 206 -6.41 -0.49 6.66
C CYS A 206 -4.94 -0.31 6.22
N VAL A 207 -4.68 0.40 5.12
CA VAL A 207 -3.32 0.69 4.64
C VAL A 207 -2.57 1.56 5.65
N HIS A 208 -3.19 2.62 6.16
CA HIS A 208 -2.58 3.49 7.18
C HIS A 208 -2.25 2.73 8.45
N TYR A 209 -3.18 1.90 8.93
CA TYR A 209 -2.94 1.02 10.07
C TYR A 209 -1.77 0.07 9.81
N GLN A 210 -1.73 -0.59 8.66
CA GLN A 210 -0.66 -1.54 8.33
C GLN A 210 0.72 -0.87 8.31
N LEU A 211 0.80 0.35 7.76
CA LEU A 211 2.03 1.14 7.77
C LEU A 211 2.45 1.50 9.21
N ALA A 212 1.51 2.00 10.03
CA ALA A 212 1.78 2.36 11.42
C ALA A 212 2.18 1.14 12.26
N LEU A 213 1.47 0.01 12.11
CA LEU A 213 1.79 -1.27 12.74
C LEU A 213 3.22 -1.70 12.40
N ASN A 214 3.62 -1.61 11.13
CA ASN A 214 4.95 -1.98 10.68
C ASN A 214 6.06 -1.16 11.35
N VAL A 215 5.82 0.12 11.64
CA VAL A 215 6.81 0.99 12.31
C VAL A 215 6.80 0.75 13.83
N LEU A 216 5.63 0.76 14.46
CA LEU A 216 5.49 0.57 15.90
C LEU A 216 5.97 -0.82 16.34
N ALA A 217 5.72 -1.86 15.54
CA ALA A 217 6.21 -3.21 15.84
C ALA A 217 7.74 -3.28 15.83
N LYS A 218 8.42 -2.61 14.87
CA LYS A 218 9.88 -2.56 14.83
C LYS A 218 10.46 -1.87 16.07
N ILE A 219 9.86 -0.76 16.49
CA ILE A 219 10.25 -0.02 17.70
C ILE A 219 10.03 -0.90 18.94
N ALA A 220 8.89 -1.57 19.04
CA ALA A 220 8.57 -2.46 20.15
C ALA A 220 9.57 -3.62 20.26
N ILE A 221 9.84 -4.31 19.14
CA ILE A 221 10.77 -5.45 19.07
C ILE A 221 12.16 -5.02 19.53
N VAL A 222 12.73 -3.96 18.95
CA VAL A 222 14.09 -3.51 19.33
C VAL A 222 14.13 -3.09 20.80
N SER A 223 13.12 -2.37 21.28
CA SER A 223 13.07 -1.93 22.68
C SER A 223 12.98 -3.13 23.64
N LEU A 224 12.20 -4.16 23.30
CA LEU A 224 12.08 -5.36 24.11
C LEU A 224 13.38 -6.16 24.16
N VAL A 225 14.11 -6.25 23.04
CA VAL A 225 15.43 -6.88 22.99
C VAL A 225 16.45 -6.10 23.83
N CYS A 226 16.49 -4.77 23.72
CA CYS A 226 17.37 -3.93 24.54
C CYS A 226 17.02 -3.97 26.04
N PHE A 227 15.76 -4.23 26.40
CA PHE A 227 15.39 -4.43 27.80
C PHE A 227 15.92 -5.76 28.36
N TRP A 228 15.95 -6.81 27.54
CA TRP A 228 16.33 -8.16 27.97
C TRP A 228 17.85 -8.38 28.00
N ARG A 229 18.62 -7.58 27.27
CA ARG A 229 20.09 -7.67 27.15
C ARG A 229 20.79 -6.58 27.95
#